data_AF-A0AAV8V8J2-F1
#
_entry.id   AF-A0AAV8V8J2-F1
#
_cell.length_a   1.000
_cell.length_b   1.000
_cell.length_c   1.000
_cell.angle_alpha   90.00
_cell.angle_beta   90.00
_cell.angle_gamma   90.00
#
_symmetry.space_group_name_H-M   'P 1'
#
loop_
_entity.id
_entity.type
_entity.pdbx_description
1 polymer ?
#
loop_
_entity_poly.entity_id
_entity_poly.type
_entity_poly.pdbx_seq_one_letter_code
_entity_poly.pdbx_strand_id
1 'polypeptide(L)'
;MHPVSISACVSENLKRGYSNQHIQICTDSQAALHALKFPRITSQVVLECTNSLAALGQRNKVRLVWVPGHSGVAGNEEADVLARKGSSDALTGPEPAIGLPHSYPLGSIDNWTREKCQEDWFRGIGLRQARLLIKGPGAAATRSLVNLNRTSISIITSLLTGHGRLNKHLNTIGLL
;
A
#
# COMPACT_ATOMS: atom_id res chain seq x y z
N MET A 1 11.13 -2.95 -1.76
CA MET A 1 11.72 -4.28 -1.98
C MET A 1 13.14 -4.27 -1.42
N HIS A 2 13.34 -5.04 -0.36
CA HIS A 2 14.36 -4.81 0.67
C HIS A 2 15.71 -5.48 0.33
N PRO A 3 16.83 -5.06 0.95
CA PRO A 3 18.15 -5.72 0.85
C PRO A 3 18.17 -7.21 1.19
N VAL A 4 17.05 -7.75 1.67
CA VAL A 4 16.85 -9.16 2.07
C VAL A 4 17.18 -10.13 0.94
N SER A 5 16.80 -9.85 -0.32
CA SER A 5 17.11 -10.74 -1.44
C SER A 5 18.61 -10.82 -1.74
N ILE A 6 19.30 -9.67 -1.66
CA ILE A 6 20.77 -9.61 -1.77
C ILE A 6 21.40 -10.38 -0.62
N SER A 7 20.92 -10.17 0.61
CA SER A 7 21.41 -10.88 1.79
C SER A 7 21.25 -12.40 1.67
N ALA A 8 20.11 -12.89 1.18
CA ALA A 8 19.87 -14.31 0.97
C ALA A 8 20.84 -14.91 -0.06
N CYS A 9 21.07 -14.21 -1.18
CA CYS A 9 22.07 -14.61 -2.18
C CYS A 9 23.48 -14.70 -1.57
N VAL A 10 23.85 -13.70 -0.77
CA VAL A 10 25.15 -13.68 -0.09
C VAL A 10 25.29 -14.83 0.90
N SER A 11 24.28 -15.08 1.73
CA SER A 11 24.27 -16.20 2.67
C SER A 11 24.41 -17.56 1.96
N GLU A 12 23.77 -17.75 0.81
CA GLU A 12 23.90 -18.97 0.02
C GLU A 12 25.33 -19.15 -0.53
N ASN A 13 25.95 -18.08 -1.05
CA ASN A 13 27.34 -18.13 -1.51
C ASN A 13 28.33 -18.42 -0.38
N LEU A 14 28.07 -17.89 0.82
CA LEU A 14 28.85 -18.21 2.02
C LEU A 14 28.69 -19.68 2.43
N LYS A 15 27.47 -20.22 2.42
CA LYS A 15 27.19 -21.64 2.70
C LYS A 15 27.88 -22.58 1.73
N ARG A 16 27.92 -22.21 0.44
CA ARG A 16 28.64 -22.96 -0.60
C ARG A 16 30.16 -22.89 -0.48
N GLY A 17 30.69 -21.98 0.35
CA GLY A 17 32.12 -21.87 0.60
C GLY A 17 32.92 -21.33 -0.58
N TYR A 18 32.31 -20.55 -1.47
CA TYR A 18 33.04 -19.95 -2.60
C TYR A 18 34.16 -19.05 -2.10
N SER A 19 35.36 -19.23 -2.67
CA SER A 19 36.56 -18.46 -2.35
C SER A 19 37.38 -18.21 -3.62
N ASN A 20 38.09 -17.08 -3.65
CA ASN A 20 38.85 -16.57 -4.78
C ASN A 20 38.03 -16.46 -6.08
N GLN A 21 36.73 -16.21 -5.96
CA GLN A 21 35.83 -16.05 -7.10
C GLN A 21 35.49 -14.58 -7.39
N HIS A 22 35.10 -14.32 -8.63
CA HIS A 22 34.44 -13.08 -9.04
C HIS A 22 32.93 -13.30 -9.05
N ILE A 23 32.24 -12.82 -8.03
CA ILE A 23 30.80 -13.01 -7.84
C ILE A 23 30.06 -11.77 -8.31
N GLN A 24 29.14 -11.93 -9.26
CA GLN A 24 28.25 -10.87 -9.72
C GLN A 24 26.84 -11.15 -9.20
N ILE A 25 26.30 -10.22 -8.42
CA ILE A 25 24.92 -10.28 -7.91
C ILE A 25 24.10 -9.24 -8.67
N CYS A 26 23.16 -9.71 -9.47
CA CYS A 26 22.25 -8.86 -10.23
C CYS A 26 20.99 -8.57 -9.43
N THR A 27 20.53 -7.33 -9.41
CA THR A 27 19.27 -6.92 -8.76
C THR A 27 18.57 -5.84 -9.57
N ASP A 28 17.24 -5.91 -9.65
CA ASP A 28 16.38 -4.90 -10.25
C ASP A 28 16.00 -3.76 -9.29
N SER A 29 16.25 -3.95 -7.99
CA SER A 29 15.93 -2.98 -6.94
C SER A 29 16.98 -1.87 -6.86
N GLN A 30 16.78 -0.79 -7.62
CA GLN A 30 17.59 0.43 -7.48
C GLN A 30 17.58 0.94 -6.04
N ALA A 31 16.44 0.87 -5.36
CA ALA A 31 16.30 1.28 -3.96
C ALA A 31 17.25 0.51 -3.03
N ALA A 32 17.42 -0.80 -3.23
CA ALA A 32 18.36 -1.60 -2.44
C ALA A 32 19.81 -1.18 -2.68
N LEU A 33 20.19 -0.93 -3.94
CA LEU A 33 21.53 -0.44 -4.29
C LEU A 33 21.80 0.95 -3.71
N HIS A 34 20.83 1.86 -3.78
CA HIS A 34 20.93 3.19 -3.17
C HIS A 34 21.08 3.09 -1.64
N ALA A 35 20.32 2.23 -0.98
CA ALA A 35 20.41 2.04 0.47
C ALA A 35 21.78 1.50 0.90
N LEU A 36 22.36 0.57 0.14
CA LEU A 36 23.70 0.01 0.42
C LEU A 36 24.84 0.98 0.11
N LYS A 37 24.64 1.90 -0.85
CA LYS A 37 25.63 2.93 -1.19
C LYS A 37 25.61 4.13 -0.24
N PHE A 38 24.50 4.33 0.49
CA PHE A 38 24.34 5.51 1.33
C PHE A 38 25.27 5.46 2.55
N PRO A 39 25.94 6.57 2.91
CA PRO A 39 26.94 6.57 3.99
C PRO A 39 26.36 6.43 5.40
N ARG A 40 25.04 6.64 5.57
CA ARG A 40 24.35 6.45 6.85
C ARG A 40 23.40 5.27 6.75
N ILE A 41 23.61 4.27 7.61
CA ILE A 41 22.73 3.11 7.67
C ILE A 41 21.54 3.45 8.58
N THR A 42 20.34 3.47 8.00
CA THR A 42 19.09 3.84 8.70
C THR A 42 18.21 2.64 9.07
N SER A 43 18.60 1.43 8.67
CA SER A 43 17.83 0.20 8.88
C SER A 43 18.73 -0.96 9.26
N GLN A 44 18.30 -1.73 10.25
CA GLN A 44 18.97 -2.96 10.69
C GLN A 44 19.17 -3.95 9.54
N VAL A 45 18.20 -4.08 8.64
CA VAL A 45 18.28 -4.97 7.47
C VAL A 45 19.39 -4.54 6.50
N VAL A 46 19.60 -3.23 6.32
CA VAL A 46 20.68 -2.69 5.49
C VAL A 46 22.03 -2.96 6.15
N LEU A 47 22.12 -2.82 7.49
CA LEU A 47 23.32 -3.13 8.26
C LEU A 47 23.72 -4.59 8.11
N GLU A 48 22.78 -5.52 8.31
CA GLU A 48 23.00 -6.96 8.21
C GLU A 48 23.43 -7.38 6.80
N CYS A 49 22.77 -6.82 5.78
CA CYS A 49 23.15 -7.06 4.38
C CYS A 49 24.57 -6.55 4.08
N THR A 50 24.93 -5.37 4.58
CA THR A 50 26.27 -4.78 4.41
C THR A 50 27.34 -5.65 5.08
N ASN A 51 27.09 -6.11 6.31
CA ASN A 51 28.01 -6.99 7.03
C ASN A 51 28.18 -8.34 6.31
N SER A 52 27.10 -8.90 5.78
CA SER A 52 27.13 -10.15 5.02
C SER A 52 27.93 -10.00 3.74
N LEU A 53 27.72 -8.90 3.00
CA LEU A 53 28.49 -8.57 1.79
C LEU A 53 29.97 -8.40 2.10
N ALA A 54 30.32 -7.74 3.21
CA ALA A 54 31.69 -7.60 3.66
C ALA A 54 32.32 -8.98 3.97
N ALA A 55 31.59 -9.86 4.66
CA ALA A 55 32.06 -11.23 4.94
C ALA A 55 32.33 -12.04 3.67
N LEU A 56 31.44 -11.99 2.68
CA LEU A 56 31.65 -12.66 1.39
C LEU A 56 32.82 -12.04 0.62
N GLY A 57 32.98 -10.71 0.71
CA GLY A 57 34.05 -9.94 0.10
C GLY A 57 35.44 -10.20 0.68
N GLN A 58 35.56 -10.75 1.89
CA GLN A 58 36.86 -11.10 2.47
C GLN A 58 37.65 -12.11 1.65
N ARG A 59 36.93 -13.01 0.94
CA ARG A 59 37.53 -14.09 0.14
C ARG A 59 37.19 -14.01 -1.34
N ASN A 60 36.38 -13.04 -1.76
CA ASN A 60 35.86 -12.95 -3.12
C ASN A 60 35.79 -11.52 -3.61
N LYS A 61 35.83 -11.32 -4.92
CA LYS A 61 35.51 -10.04 -5.54
C LYS A 61 34.01 -10.01 -5.84
N VAL A 62 33.25 -9.30 -5.01
CA VAL A 62 31.79 -9.20 -5.16
C VAL A 62 31.42 -7.90 -5.88
N ARG A 63 30.56 -7.98 -6.90
CA ARG A 63 30.01 -6.83 -7.61
C ARG A 63 28.49 -6.88 -7.63
N LEU A 64 27.86 -5.83 -7.14
CA LEU A 64 26.42 -5.61 -7.29
C LEU A 64 26.15 -4.92 -8.64
N VAL A 65 25.23 -5.46 -9.43
CA VAL A 65 24.88 -4.95 -10.76
C VAL A 65 23.39 -4.69 -10.81
N TRP A 66 23.01 -3.48 -11.26
CA TRP A 66 21.62 -3.19 -11.55
C TRP A 66 21.21 -3.81 -12.89
N VAL A 67 20.07 -4.47 -12.92
CA VAL A 67 19.43 -4.96 -14.15
C VAL A 67 18.02 -4.42 -14.25
N PRO A 68 17.53 -4.05 -15.45
CA PRO A 68 16.16 -3.59 -15.59
C PRO A 68 15.19 -4.76 -15.37
N GLY A 69 14.17 -4.53 -14.55
CA GLY A 69 13.09 -5.50 -14.35
C GLY A 69 12.29 -5.72 -15.64
N HIS A 70 11.70 -6.91 -15.80
CA HIS A 70 10.79 -7.23 -16.90
C HIS A 70 11.36 -6.98 -18.32
N SER A 71 12.67 -7.11 -18.49
CA SER A 71 13.38 -6.74 -19.72
C SER A 71 13.98 -7.94 -20.46
N GLY A 72 13.47 -9.16 -20.27
CA GLY A 72 13.97 -10.36 -20.96
C GLY A 72 15.23 -10.97 -20.35
N VAL A 73 15.69 -10.51 -19.18
CA VAL A 73 16.83 -11.11 -18.48
C VAL A 73 16.37 -12.40 -17.82
N ALA A 74 16.63 -13.54 -18.44
CA ALA A 74 16.09 -14.85 -18.04
C ALA A 74 16.22 -15.13 -16.52
N GLY A 75 17.39 -14.89 -15.93
CA GLY A 75 17.59 -15.11 -14.49
C GLY A 75 16.82 -14.13 -13.59
N ASN A 76 16.58 -12.90 -14.03
CA ASN A 76 15.75 -11.94 -13.30
C ASN A 76 14.26 -12.32 -13.40
N GLU A 77 13.81 -12.72 -14.59
CA GLU A 77 12.43 -13.16 -14.80
C GLU A 77 12.10 -14.42 -14.01
N GLU A 78 13.03 -15.38 -13.95
CA GLU A 78 12.89 -16.57 -13.11
C GLU A 78 12.81 -16.20 -11.63
N ALA A 79 13.67 -15.29 -11.16
CA ALA A 79 13.63 -14.79 -9.78
C ALA A 79 12.31 -14.08 -9.47
N ASP A 80 11.79 -13.26 -10.38
CA ASP A 80 10.49 -12.58 -10.25
C ASP A 80 9.32 -13.57 -10.19
N VAL A 81 9.35 -14.61 -11.02
CA VAL A 81 8.34 -15.68 -11.01
C VAL A 81 8.37 -16.43 -9.67
N LEU A 82 9.56 -16.77 -9.17
CA LEU A 82 9.72 -17.44 -7.87
C LEU A 82 9.26 -16.55 -6.71
N ALA A 83 9.61 -15.27 -6.73
CA ALA A 83 9.17 -14.30 -5.73
C ALA A 83 7.64 -14.13 -5.73
N ARG A 84 7.02 -14.04 -6.92
CA ARG A 84 5.56 -13.94 -7.06
C ARG A 84 4.86 -15.19 -6.53
N LYS A 85 5.37 -16.38 -6.84
CA LYS A 85 4.87 -17.65 -6.28
C LYS A 85 4.93 -17.64 -4.76
N GLY A 86 6.11 -17.35 -4.19
CA GLY A 86 6.29 -17.30 -2.74
C GLY A 86 5.44 -16.23 -2.04
N SER A 87 5.12 -15.12 -2.71
CA SER A 87 4.21 -14.10 -2.17
C SER A 87 2.73 -14.50 -2.21
N SER A 88 2.37 -15.50 -3.03
CA SER A 88 1.01 -16.01 -3.18
C SER A 88 0.70 -17.13 -2.17
N ASP A 89 1.74 -17.78 -1.64
CA ASP A 89 1.62 -18.84 -0.65
C ASP A 89 1.32 -18.28 0.75
N ALA A 90 0.57 -19.04 1.55
CA ALA A 90 0.33 -18.71 2.95
C ALA A 90 1.66 -18.71 3.72
N LEU A 91 1.88 -17.68 4.55
CA LEU A 91 3.07 -17.53 5.37
C LEU A 91 3.28 -18.79 6.24
N THR A 92 4.24 -19.63 5.87
CA THR A 92 4.53 -20.91 6.53
C THR A 92 5.89 -20.83 7.21
N GLY A 93 5.92 -20.35 8.45
CA GLY A 93 7.12 -20.30 9.29
C GLY A 93 6.93 -19.47 10.57
N PRO A 94 7.80 -19.63 11.59
CA PRO A 94 7.85 -18.68 12.69
C PRO A 94 8.26 -17.31 12.11
N GLU A 95 7.50 -16.27 12.44
CA GLU A 95 7.65 -14.91 11.96
C GLU A 95 9.13 -14.49 11.79
N PRO A 96 9.46 -13.92 10.63
CA PRO A 96 9.46 -12.48 10.59
C PRO A 96 8.20 -12.07 9.85
N ALA A 97 7.22 -11.55 10.60
CA ALA A 97 6.17 -10.77 9.98
C ALA A 97 6.89 -9.65 9.24
N ILE A 98 7.03 -9.79 7.92
CA ILE A 98 7.24 -8.66 7.04
C ILE A 98 6.01 -7.81 7.34
N GLY A 99 6.19 -6.80 8.19
CA GLY A 99 5.10 -5.97 8.65
C GLY A 99 4.33 -5.53 7.43
N LEU A 100 3.01 -5.76 7.45
CA LEU A 100 2.14 -5.35 6.35
C LEU A 100 2.55 -3.93 5.96
N PRO A 101 2.82 -3.66 4.67
CA PRO A 101 3.19 -2.32 4.26
C PRO A 101 2.16 -1.36 4.84
N HIS A 102 2.60 -0.25 5.42
CA HIS A 102 1.75 0.64 6.23
C HIS A 102 0.42 1.03 5.53
N SER A 103 0.42 1.07 4.20
CA SER A 103 -0.74 1.34 3.35
C SER A 103 -1.79 0.22 3.31
N TYR A 104 -1.42 -1.04 3.59
CA TYR A 104 -2.31 -2.19 3.52
C TYR A 104 -3.43 -2.18 4.57
N PRO A 105 -3.15 -2.01 5.89
CA PRO A 105 -4.23 -1.91 6.87
C PRO A 105 -5.12 -0.69 6.62
N LEU A 106 -4.55 0.44 6.18
CA LEU A 106 -5.32 1.64 5.85
C LEU A 106 -6.25 1.43 4.66
N GLY A 107 -5.79 0.77 3.59
CA GLY A 107 -6.62 0.44 2.43
C GLY A 107 -7.77 -0.51 2.78
N SER A 108 -7.53 -1.49 3.65
CA SER A 108 -8.57 -2.40 4.13
C SER A 108 -9.62 -1.67 4.99
N ILE A 109 -9.19 -0.74 5.85
CA ILE A 109 -10.10 0.09 6.66
C ILE A 109 -10.92 1.03 5.77
N ASP A 110 -10.31 1.66 4.77
CA ASP A 110 -10.99 2.56 3.84
C ASP A 110 -12.05 1.81 3.02
N ASN A 111 -11.68 0.63 2.49
CA ASN A 111 -12.61 -0.24 1.78
C ASN A 111 -13.77 -0.68 2.67
N TRP A 112 -13.50 -1.16 3.88
CA TRP A 112 -14.53 -1.57 4.82
C TRP A 112 -15.47 -0.40 5.17
N THR A 113 -14.91 0.79 5.40
CA THR A 113 -15.69 2.01 5.71
C THR A 113 -16.59 2.40 4.54
N ARG A 114 -16.08 2.31 3.30
CA ARG A 114 -16.84 2.59 2.09
C ARG A 114 -17.97 1.60 1.88
N GLU A 115 -17.70 0.31 2.07
CA GLU A 115 -18.70 -0.75 1.98
C GLU A 115 -19.79 -0.58 3.04
N LYS A 116 -19.40 -0.32 4.29
CA LYS A 116 -20.34 -0.08 5.39
C LYS A 116 -21.22 1.15 5.14
N CYS A 117 -20.64 2.25 4.67
CA CYS A 117 -21.37 3.46 4.32
C CYS A 117 -22.39 3.23 3.19
N GLN A 118 -22.03 2.43 2.18
CA GLN A 118 -22.97 2.04 1.13
C GLN A 118 -24.07 1.13 1.65
N GLU A 119 -23.73 0.15 2.48
CA GLU A 119 -24.70 -0.75 3.11
C GLU A 119 -25.73 0.05 3.92
N ASP A 120 -25.27 0.93 4.80
CA ASP A 120 -26.14 1.79 5.63
C ASP A 120 -27.00 2.72 4.76
N TRP A 121 -26.43 3.25 3.67
CA TRP A 121 -27.18 4.08 2.72
C TRP A 121 -28.36 3.36 2.09
N PHE A 122 -28.23 2.09 1.72
CA PHE A 122 -29.32 1.33 1.08
C PHE A 122 -30.23 0.61 2.07
N ARG A 123 -29.70 0.13 3.20
CA ARG A 123 -30.44 -0.67 4.20
C ARG A 123 -31.08 0.17 5.30
N GLY A 124 -30.61 1.40 5.56
CA GLY A 124 -31.11 2.23 6.65
C GLY A 124 -32.60 2.57 6.52
N ILE A 125 -33.26 2.77 7.66
CA ILE A 125 -34.65 3.26 7.72
C ILE A 125 -34.59 4.80 7.83
N GLY A 126 -35.17 5.51 6.86
CA GLY A 126 -35.21 6.98 6.86
C GLY A 126 -34.60 7.63 5.60
N LEU A 127 -34.22 8.90 5.71
CA LEU A 127 -33.53 9.68 4.66
C LEU A 127 -34.24 9.72 3.29
N ARG A 128 -35.57 9.64 3.29
CA ARG A 128 -36.39 9.55 2.07
C ARG A 128 -36.11 10.70 1.08
N GLN A 129 -35.96 11.93 1.58
CA GLN A 129 -35.69 13.10 0.72
C GLN A 129 -34.28 13.03 0.14
N ALA A 130 -33.27 12.75 0.96
CA ALA A 130 -31.90 12.56 0.50
C ALA A 130 -31.80 11.45 -0.56
N ARG A 131 -32.45 10.30 -0.35
CA ARG A 131 -32.45 9.17 -1.31
C ARG A 131 -33.12 9.47 -2.65
N LEU A 132 -34.03 10.45 -2.72
CA LEU A 132 -34.60 10.92 -3.98
C LEU A 132 -33.65 11.84 -4.74
N LEU A 133 -32.81 12.58 -4.01
CA LEU A 133 -31.98 13.66 -4.56
C LEU A 133 -30.55 13.22 -4.86
N ILE A 134 -30.03 12.23 -4.12
CA ILE A 134 -28.68 11.69 -4.30
C ILE A 134 -28.72 10.17 -4.46
N LYS A 135 -27.97 9.66 -5.44
CA LYS A 135 -27.93 8.24 -5.79
C LYS A 135 -27.17 7.37 -4.77
N GLY A 136 -26.34 7.99 -3.93
CA GLY A 136 -25.54 7.30 -2.92
C GLY A 136 -24.36 8.13 -2.42
N PRO A 137 -23.67 7.65 -1.37
CA PRO A 137 -22.43 8.26 -0.89
C PRO A 137 -21.35 8.13 -1.98
N GLY A 138 -20.76 9.25 -2.38
CA GLY A 138 -19.77 9.29 -3.45
C GLY A 138 -18.77 10.42 -3.30
N ALA A 139 -17.48 10.12 -3.47
CA ALA A 139 -16.38 11.05 -3.20
C ALA A 139 -16.46 12.35 -4.03
N ALA A 140 -17.00 12.29 -5.26
CA ALA A 140 -17.18 13.46 -6.12
C ALA A 140 -18.28 14.39 -5.58
N ALA A 141 -19.43 13.84 -5.18
CA ALA A 141 -20.52 14.60 -4.60
C ALA A 141 -20.10 15.22 -3.26
N THR A 142 -19.42 14.46 -2.40
CA THR A 142 -18.88 14.96 -1.12
C THR A 142 -17.91 16.11 -1.35
N ARG A 143 -16.94 15.98 -2.27
CA ARG A 143 -16.01 17.07 -2.60
C ARG A 143 -16.73 18.31 -3.12
N SER A 144 -17.73 18.13 -3.98
CA SER A 144 -18.52 19.25 -4.47
C SER A 144 -19.27 19.96 -3.36
N LEU A 145 -19.84 19.22 -2.39
CA LEU A 145 -20.60 19.78 -1.28
C LEU A 145 -19.72 20.51 -0.26
N VAL A 146 -18.55 19.95 0.07
CA VAL A 146 -17.61 20.54 1.05
C VAL A 146 -17.03 21.87 0.55
N ASN A 147 -16.92 22.04 -0.76
CA ASN A 147 -16.39 23.28 -1.37
C ASN A 147 -17.45 24.40 -1.49
N LEU A 148 -18.69 24.16 -1.08
CA LEU A 148 -19.74 25.18 -1.12
C LEU A 148 -19.62 26.17 0.04
N ASN A 149 -20.15 27.38 -0.15
CA ASN A 149 -20.29 28.33 0.93
C ASN A 149 -21.35 27.87 1.96
N ARG A 150 -21.28 28.42 3.17
CA ARG A 150 -22.16 28.06 4.30
C ARG A 150 -23.65 28.14 3.95
N THR A 151 -24.07 29.16 3.21
CA THR A 151 -25.47 29.37 2.83
C THR A 151 -25.98 28.27 1.90
N SER A 152 -25.20 27.94 0.87
CA SER A 152 -25.50 26.86 -0.07
C SER A 152 -25.54 25.49 0.62
N ILE A 153 -24.59 25.21 1.52
CA ILE A 153 -24.62 23.97 2.33
C ILE A 153 -25.87 23.92 3.19
N SER A 154 -26.25 25.02 3.83
CA SER A 154 -27.46 25.08 4.67
C SER A 154 -28.72 24.75 3.85
N ILE A 155 -28.87 25.32 2.66
CA ILE A 155 -30.03 25.06 1.78
C ILE A 155 -30.07 23.60 1.37
N ILE A 156 -28.94 23.04 0.93
CA ILE A 156 -28.84 21.65 0.47
C ILE A 156 -29.12 20.70 1.64
N THR A 157 -28.57 20.94 2.82
CA THR A 157 -28.85 20.14 4.01
C THR A 157 -30.33 20.18 4.38
N SER A 158 -30.97 21.36 4.36
CA SER A 158 -32.41 21.47 4.57
C SER A 158 -33.23 20.69 3.53
N LEU A 159 -32.80 20.70 2.28
CA LEU A 159 -33.46 19.95 1.20
C LEU A 159 -33.29 18.43 1.37
N LEU A 160 -32.05 17.97 1.62
CA LEU A 160 -31.71 16.55 1.79
C LEU A 160 -32.37 15.94 3.03
N THR A 161 -32.42 16.69 4.13
CA THR A 161 -33.07 16.23 5.36
C THR A 161 -34.58 16.42 5.34
N GLY A 162 -35.10 17.26 4.44
CA GLY A 162 -36.51 17.66 4.43
C GLY A 162 -36.90 18.63 5.55
N HIS A 163 -35.92 19.21 6.25
CA HIS A 163 -36.10 20.16 7.35
C HIS A 163 -35.75 21.58 6.87
N GLY A 164 -36.63 22.14 6.06
CA GLY A 164 -36.48 23.49 5.50
C GLY A 164 -37.81 24.22 5.47
N ARG A 165 -37.81 25.47 5.00
CA ARG A 165 -39.03 26.29 4.83
C ARG A 165 -39.86 25.84 3.61
N LEU A 166 -40.16 24.55 3.51
CA LEU A 166 -41.05 23.96 2.52
C LEU A 166 -42.40 23.74 3.17
N ASN A 167 -43.50 23.95 2.43
CA ASN A 167 -44.87 23.84 2.96
C ASN A 167 -45.11 22.54 3.73
N LYS A 168 -44.60 21.41 3.22
CA LYS A 168 -44.69 20.12 3.91
C LYS A 168 -44.11 20.16 5.33
N HIS A 169 -42.88 20.66 5.48
CA HIS A 169 -42.22 20.72 6.77
C HIS A 169 -42.90 21.74 7.69
N LEU A 170 -43.26 22.91 7.15
CA LEU A 170 -43.98 23.96 7.88
C LEU A 170 -45.33 23.48 8.43
N ASN A 171 -46.12 22.74 7.64
CA ASN A 171 -47.34 22.07 8.11
C ASN A 171 -47.04 21.00 9.19
N THR A 172 -45.92 20.27 9.05
CA THR A 172 -45.53 19.24 10.03
C THR A 172 -45.18 19.85 11.39
N ILE A 173 -44.65 21.07 11.41
CA ILE A 173 -44.27 21.79 12.64
C ILE A 173 -45.31 22.83 13.11
N GLY A 174 -46.47 22.91 12.44
CA GLY A 174 -47.59 23.77 12.85
C GLY A 174 -47.40 25.26 12.62
N LEU A 175 -46.58 25.65 11.62
CA LEU A 175 -46.35 27.06 11.24
C LEU A 175 -47.15 27.50 9.99
N LEU A 176 -47.85 26.56 9.35
CA LEU A 176 -48.85 26.73 8.28
C LEU A 176 -50.05 25.88 8.67
#